data_AF-A0A9D1FGM2-F1
#
_entry.id   AF-A0A9D1FGM2-F1
#
_cell.length_a   1.000
_cell.length_b   1.000
_cell.length_c   1.000
_cell.angle_alpha   90.00
_cell.angle_beta   90.00
_cell.angle_gamma   90.00
#
_symmetry.space_group_name_H-M   'P 1'
#
loop_
_entity.id
_entity.type
_entity.pdbx_description
1 polymer ?
#
loop_
_entity_poly.entity_id
_entity_poly.type
_entity_poly.pdbx_seq_one_letter_code
_entity_poly.pdbx_strand_id
1 'polypeptide(L)'
;MQLNQESATRRLTEMNMGDMPVIEIRPTPTRVDSDWFAKYKKLCRKFMESLTDSVEELAMMNLTQDEFMSLIMGRTLPQNISIRFRVPLVWGGKMDTDNLFMCWTFPQSQRLDRFILEQSDAQTVWLPNPAKKVYISAHNAAGGDGGNATADRLSQMAAQIAASRAMEQ
;
A
#
# COMPACT_ATOMS: atom_id res chain seq x y z
N MET A 1 -21.59 -4.05 -12.00
CA MET A 1 -21.91 -5.40 -11.48
C MET A 1 -22.05 -5.29 -9.97
N GLN A 2 -23.14 -5.78 -9.36
CA GLN A 2 -23.26 -5.80 -7.90
C GLN A 2 -22.57 -7.05 -7.36
N LEU A 3 -21.44 -6.87 -6.68
CA LEU A 3 -20.76 -7.95 -5.98
C LEU A 3 -21.27 -8.05 -4.54
N ASN A 4 -21.28 -9.28 -4.02
CA ASN A 4 -21.29 -9.56 -2.58
C ASN A 4 -19.87 -9.93 -2.11
N GLN A 5 -19.67 -10.10 -0.81
CA GLN A 5 -18.34 -10.36 -0.23
C GLN A 5 -17.66 -11.58 -0.86
N GLU A 6 -18.40 -12.69 -1.02
CA GLU A 6 -17.87 -13.93 -1.57
C GLU A 6 -17.41 -13.77 -3.02
N SER A 7 -18.25 -13.16 -3.86
CA SER A 7 -17.94 -12.88 -5.26
C SER A 7 -16.80 -11.86 -5.42
N ALA A 8 -16.69 -10.88 -4.53
CA ALA A 8 -15.60 -9.91 -4.50
C ALA A 8 -14.26 -10.59 -4.15
N THR A 9 -14.23 -11.40 -3.10
CA THR A 9 -13.05 -12.17 -2.70
C THR A 9 -12.64 -13.15 -3.80
N ARG A 10 -13.61 -13.87 -4.38
CA ARG A 10 -13.35 -14.76 -5.53
C ARG A 10 -12.76 -13.99 -6.70
N ARG A 11 -13.29 -12.81 -7.03
CA ARG A 11 -12.79 -11.98 -8.12
C ARG A 11 -11.34 -11.56 -7.89
N LEU A 12 -10.98 -11.18 -6.66
CA LEU A 12 -9.59 -10.88 -6.30
C LEU A 12 -8.68 -12.10 -6.41
N THR A 13 -9.16 -13.29 -6.03
CA THR A 13 -8.42 -14.55 -6.24
C THR A 13 -8.15 -14.82 -7.73
N GLU A 14 -9.15 -14.63 -8.60
CA GLU A 14 -8.98 -14.73 -10.07
C GLU A 14 -7.94 -13.73 -10.61
N MET A 15 -7.72 -12.62 -9.90
CA MET A 15 -6.72 -11.60 -10.22
C MET A 15 -5.36 -11.85 -9.53
N ASN A 16 -5.16 -13.02 -8.90
CA ASN A 16 -3.98 -13.37 -8.09
C ASN A 16 -3.75 -12.40 -6.92
N MET A 17 -4.82 -12.01 -6.24
CA MET A 17 -4.85 -11.18 -5.04
C MET A 17 -5.77 -11.79 -3.97
N GLY A 18 -5.85 -13.12 -3.89
CA GLY A 18 -6.79 -13.81 -3.00
C GLY A 18 -6.53 -13.61 -1.50
N ASP A 19 -5.35 -13.10 -1.15
CA ASP A 19 -4.96 -12.73 0.20
C ASP A 19 -5.31 -11.28 0.57
N MET A 20 -5.83 -10.50 -0.39
CA MET A 20 -6.25 -9.12 -0.15
C MET A 20 -7.61 -9.09 0.55
N PRO A 21 -7.70 -8.64 1.81
CA PRO A 21 -8.99 -8.44 2.46
C PRO A 21 -9.76 -7.30 1.81
N VAL A 22 -11.09 -7.38 1.89
CA VAL A 22 -12.01 -6.37 1.37
C VAL A 22 -12.88 -5.78 2.46
N ILE A 23 -13.30 -4.53 2.25
CA ILE A 23 -14.34 -3.87 3.06
C ILE A 23 -15.52 -3.50 2.18
N GLU A 24 -16.71 -3.64 2.76
CA GLU A 24 -17.94 -3.12 2.18
C GLU A 24 -18.00 -1.59 2.37
N ILE A 25 -18.20 -0.85 1.29
CA ILE A 25 -18.42 0.59 1.32
C ILE A 25 -19.66 0.92 0.51
N ARG A 26 -20.49 1.80 1.07
CA ARG A 26 -21.52 2.51 0.29
C ARG A 26 -20.93 3.86 -0.12
N PRO A 27 -20.60 4.05 -1.42
CA PRO A 27 -19.99 5.29 -1.87
C PRO A 27 -20.85 6.49 -1.46
N THR A 28 -20.26 7.40 -0.70
CA THR A 28 -20.92 8.66 -0.35
C THR A 28 -20.30 9.76 -1.20
N PRO A 29 -21.01 10.31 -2.19
CA PRO A 29 -20.49 11.39 -3.03
C PRO A 29 -20.04 12.56 -2.16
N THR A 30 -18.73 12.78 -2.12
CA THR A 30 -18.13 13.78 -1.22
C THR A 30 -17.39 14.82 -2.05
N ARG A 31 -17.62 16.08 -1.73
CA ARG A 31 -16.88 17.19 -2.34
C ARG A 31 -15.42 17.10 -1.91
N VAL A 32 -14.53 17.01 -2.90
CA VAL A 32 -13.08 17.06 -2.67
C VAL A 32 -12.61 18.50 -2.77
N ASP A 33 -11.89 18.98 -1.75
CA ASP A 33 -11.33 20.34 -1.73
C ASP A 33 -10.41 20.58 -2.92
N SER A 34 -10.37 21.80 -3.46
CA SER A 34 -9.51 22.13 -4.60
C SER A 34 -8.01 21.98 -4.32
N ASP A 35 -7.59 22.05 -3.06
CA ASP A 35 -6.20 21.89 -2.62
C ASP A 35 -5.83 20.45 -2.24
N TRP A 36 -6.71 19.47 -2.50
CA TRP A 36 -6.53 18.07 -2.12
C TRP A 36 -5.19 17.49 -2.57
N PHE A 37 -4.73 17.84 -3.77
CA PHE A 37 -3.48 17.29 -4.31
C PHE A 37 -2.24 17.78 -3.56
N ALA A 38 -2.24 19.05 -3.13
CA ALA A 38 -1.17 19.59 -2.31
C ALA A 38 -1.15 18.93 -0.92
N LYS A 39 -2.34 18.73 -0.32
CA LYS A 39 -2.50 17.95 0.92
C LYS A 39 -2.05 16.50 0.74
N TYR A 40 -2.35 15.88 -0.41
CA TYR A 40 -2.00 14.50 -0.72
C TYR A 40 -0.50 14.30 -0.79
N LYS A 41 0.23 15.19 -1.46
CA LYS A 41 1.71 15.11 -1.50
C LYS A 41 2.33 15.17 -0.10
N LYS A 42 1.83 16.06 0.76
CA LYS A 42 2.28 16.14 2.16
C LYS A 42 1.92 14.87 2.94
N LEU A 43 0.74 14.31 2.69
CA LEU A 43 0.27 13.08 3.30
C LEU A 43 1.11 11.87 2.87
N CYS A 44 1.44 11.73 1.59
CA CYS A 44 2.34 10.69 1.09
C CYS A 44 3.70 10.75 1.76
N ARG A 45 4.26 11.96 1.93
CA ARG A 45 5.52 12.13 2.66
C ARG A 45 5.43 11.63 4.10
N LYS A 46 4.39 12.05 4.84
CA LYS A 46 4.15 11.57 6.21
C LYS A 46 3.93 10.06 6.28
N PHE A 47 3.19 9.51 5.32
CA PHE A 47 2.97 8.08 5.22
C PHE A 47 4.29 7.34 5.03
N MET A 48 5.14 7.79 4.10
CA MET A 48 6.48 7.22 3.86
C MET A 48 7.37 7.28 5.10
N GLU A 49 7.42 8.43 5.79
CA GLU A 49 8.15 8.60 7.06
C GLU A 49 7.63 7.66 8.16
N SER A 50 6.34 7.32 8.14
CA SER A 50 5.74 6.39 9.10
C SER A 50 6.10 4.92 8.84
N LEU A 51 6.68 4.56 7.69
CA LEU A 51 6.96 3.17 7.31
C LEU A 51 8.13 2.55 8.10
N THR A 52 8.79 3.31 8.98
CA THR A 52 9.83 2.77 9.87
C THR A 52 9.30 1.69 10.82
N ASP A 53 7.98 1.56 10.98
CA ASP A 53 7.33 0.49 11.74
C ASP A 53 6.95 -0.74 10.88
N SER A 54 7.19 -0.68 9.57
CA SER A 54 6.81 -1.71 8.57
C SER A 54 8.04 -2.29 7.86
N VAL A 55 9.17 -2.38 8.57
CA VAL A 55 10.48 -2.79 8.00
C VAL A 55 10.44 -4.21 7.44
N GLU A 56 9.69 -5.11 8.08
CA GLU A 56 9.56 -6.50 7.64
C GLU A 56 8.94 -6.60 6.25
N GLU A 57 7.87 -5.84 5.99
CA GLU A 57 7.23 -5.81 4.69
C GLU A 57 8.10 -5.13 3.64
N LEU A 58 8.82 -4.06 4.02
CA LEU A 58 9.74 -3.36 3.13
C LEU A 58 10.91 -4.25 2.67
N ALA A 59 11.42 -5.13 3.54
CA ALA A 59 12.46 -6.09 3.20
C ALA A 59 12.02 -7.06 2.08
N MET A 60 10.73 -7.37 2.02
CA MET A 60 10.13 -8.23 0.98
C MET A 60 9.91 -7.49 -0.35
N MET A 61 10.00 -6.16 -0.37
CA MET A 61 9.84 -5.37 -1.61
C MET A 61 11.09 -5.37 -2.50
N ASN A 62 12.18 -5.98 -2.05
CA ASN A 62 13.46 -6.09 -2.77
C ASN A 62 14.03 -4.73 -3.20
N LEU A 63 13.93 -3.73 -2.31
CA LEU A 63 14.48 -2.40 -2.53
C LEU A 63 16.00 -2.41 -2.37
N THR A 64 16.67 -1.61 -3.18
CA THR A 64 18.07 -1.26 -2.90
C THR A 64 18.15 -0.44 -1.61
N GLN A 65 19.35 -0.41 -1.01
CA GLN A 65 19.59 0.38 0.20
C GLN A 65 19.22 1.86 0.00
N ASP A 66 19.60 2.45 -1.12
CA ASP A 66 19.32 3.87 -1.42
C ASP A 66 17.83 4.14 -1.61
N GLU A 67 17.10 3.22 -2.25
CA GLU A 67 15.65 3.30 -2.38
C GLU A 67 14.95 3.18 -1.03
N PHE A 68 15.38 2.23 -0.20
CA PHE A 68 14.85 2.04 1.15
C PHE A 68 15.05 3.30 2.00
N MET A 69 16.28 3.83 2.05
CA MET A 69 16.59 5.03 2.81
C MET A 69 15.84 6.25 2.29
N SER A 70 15.80 6.44 0.97
CA SER A 70 15.07 7.55 0.35
C SER A 70 13.56 7.48 0.64
N LEU A 71 13.00 6.27 0.69
CA LEU A 71 11.62 6.02 1.03
C LEU A 71 11.32 6.37 2.49
N ILE A 72 12.02 5.78 3.46
CA ILE A 72 11.72 6.01 4.89
C ILE A 72 12.03 7.43 5.36
N MET A 73 12.90 8.16 4.65
CA MET A 73 13.15 9.59 4.87
C MET A 73 12.11 10.51 4.19
N GLY A 74 11.10 9.94 3.53
CA GLY A 74 10.05 10.67 2.85
C GLY A 74 10.52 11.47 1.62
N ARG A 75 11.67 11.12 1.03
CA ARG A 75 12.31 11.87 -0.07
C ARG A 75 11.77 11.43 -1.43
N THR A 76 11.80 10.13 -1.70
CA THR A 76 11.48 9.57 -3.02
C THR A 76 10.71 8.27 -2.90
N LEU A 77 9.61 8.15 -3.66
CA LEU A 77 8.91 6.89 -3.84
C LEU A 77 9.59 6.08 -4.96
N PRO A 78 9.99 4.82 -4.74
CA PRO A 78 10.57 3.97 -5.78
C PRO A 78 9.63 3.79 -6.98
N GLN A 79 10.19 3.68 -8.20
CA GLN A 79 9.40 3.72 -9.44
C GLN A 79 8.34 2.61 -9.54
N ASN A 80 8.63 1.40 -9.05
CA ASN A 80 7.71 0.28 -9.09
C ASN A 80 6.84 0.16 -7.83
N ILE A 81 6.66 1.25 -7.07
CA ILE A 81 5.82 1.30 -5.88
C ILE A 81 4.74 2.37 -6.07
N SER A 82 3.54 2.05 -5.58
CA SER A 82 2.39 2.95 -5.56
C SER A 82 1.83 3.09 -4.15
N ILE A 83 1.46 4.32 -3.78
CA ILE A 83 0.65 4.62 -2.59
C ILE A 83 -0.80 4.78 -3.05
N ARG A 84 -1.72 4.14 -2.34
CA ARG A 84 -3.14 4.03 -2.71
C ARG A 84 -4.02 4.38 -1.53
N PHE A 85 -5.16 5.00 -1.82
CA PHE A 85 -6.22 5.14 -0.83
C PHE A 85 -6.95 3.80 -0.64
N ARG A 86 -7.29 3.47 0.61
CA ARG A 86 -8.20 2.36 0.93
C ARG A 86 -9.62 2.72 0.50
N VAL A 87 -10.03 3.94 0.84
CA VAL A 87 -11.30 4.55 0.41
C VAL A 87 -10.99 5.83 -0.35
N PRO A 88 -11.39 5.95 -1.64
CA PRO A 88 -11.25 7.18 -2.41
C PRO A 88 -11.92 8.39 -1.75
N LEU A 89 -11.32 9.57 -1.88
CA LEU A 89 -11.85 10.81 -1.31
C LEU A 89 -13.25 11.15 -1.83
N VAL A 90 -13.49 10.92 -3.12
CA VAL A 90 -14.79 11.15 -3.77
C VAL A 90 -15.91 10.26 -3.21
N TRP A 91 -15.56 9.19 -2.51
CA TRP A 91 -16.48 8.24 -1.88
C TRP A 91 -16.54 8.39 -0.35
N GLY A 92 -16.00 9.47 0.21
CA GLY A 92 -16.00 9.75 1.66
C GLY A 92 -14.73 9.31 2.38
N GLY A 93 -13.68 8.92 1.64
CA GLY A 93 -12.36 8.64 2.22
C GLY A 93 -11.74 9.87 2.88
N LYS A 94 -11.02 9.66 3.99
CA LYS A 94 -10.34 10.72 4.73
C LYS A 94 -8.94 10.99 4.18
N MET A 95 -8.49 12.23 4.26
CA MET A 95 -7.09 12.63 3.99
C MET A 95 -6.20 12.32 5.20
N ASP A 96 -6.00 11.02 5.43
CA ASP A 96 -5.32 10.49 6.61
C ASP A 96 -4.37 9.34 6.20
N THR A 97 -3.27 9.15 6.96
CA THR A 97 -2.30 8.08 6.72
C THR A 97 -2.90 6.70 6.91
N ASP A 98 -3.89 6.56 7.78
CA ASP A 98 -4.58 5.28 8.00
C ASP A 98 -5.44 4.89 6.79
N ASN A 99 -5.86 5.87 5.99
CA ASN A 99 -6.57 5.63 4.73
C ASN A 99 -5.61 5.33 3.56
N LEU A 100 -4.31 5.18 3.81
CA LEU A 100 -3.32 4.84 2.80
C LEU A 100 -2.74 3.44 3.00
N PHE A 101 -2.29 2.86 1.91
CA PHE A 101 -1.40 1.71 1.90
C PHE A 101 -0.48 1.75 0.69
N MET A 102 0.59 0.98 0.75
CA MET A 102 1.62 0.86 -0.27
C MET A 102 1.59 -0.54 -0.89
N CYS A 103 1.81 -0.62 -2.19
CA CYS A 103 1.96 -1.88 -2.90
C CYS A 103 2.85 -1.68 -4.14
N TRP A 104 3.23 -2.76 -4.81
CA TRP A 104 3.87 -2.66 -6.11
C TRP A 104 2.93 -2.05 -7.17
N THR A 105 3.49 -1.21 -8.04
CA THR A 105 2.76 -0.62 -9.16
C THR A 105 2.31 -1.70 -10.14
N PHE A 106 3.22 -2.59 -10.54
CA PHE A 106 2.93 -3.74 -11.38
C PHE A 106 3.20 -5.07 -10.66
N PRO A 107 2.28 -6.04 -10.72
CA PRO A 107 0.93 -5.97 -11.31
C PRO A 107 -0.17 -5.46 -10.36
N GLN A 108 0.12 -5.20 -9.08
CA GLN A 108 -0.91 -5.07 -8.03
C GLN A 108 -1.76 -3.81 -8.17
N SER A 109 -1.15 -2.63 -8.28
CA SER A 109 -1.93 -1.38 -8.38
C SER A 109 -2.90 -1.41 -9.56
N GLN A 110 -2.45 -1.90 -10.72
CA GLN A 110 -3.28 -2.01 -11.93
C GLN A 110 -4.45 -3.00 -11.76
N ARG A 111 -4.22 -4.13 -11.10
CA ARG A 111 -5.28 -5.10 -10.77
C ARG A 111 -6.32 -4.47 -9.84
N LEU A 112 -5.88 -3.69 -8.85
CA LEU A 112 -6.80 -2.97 -7.97
C LEU A 112 -7.63 -1.92 -8.72
N ASP A 113 -7.03 -1.17 -9.66
CA ASP A 113 -7.78 -0.23 -10.49
C ASP A 113 -8.88 -0.94 -11.27
N ARG A 114 -8.55 -2.05 -11.92
CA ARG A 114 -9.52 -2.86 -12.66
C ARG A 114 -10.64 -3.38 -11.75
N PHE A 115 -10.29 -3.91 -10.58
CA PHE A 115 -11.27 -4.43 -9.62
C PHE A 115 -12.24 -3.35 -9.13
N ILE A 116 -11.75 -2.13 -8.89
CA ILE A 116 -12.58 -1.01 -8.46
C ILE A 116 -13.47 -0.52 -9.62
N LEU A 117 -12.92 -0.41 -10.84
CA LEU A 117 -13.65 0.05 -12.02
C LEU A 117 -14.79 -0.89 -12.42
N GLU A 118 -14.62 -2.21 -12.26
CA GLU A 118 -15.66 -3.23 -12.52
C GLU A 118 -16.93 -3.04 -11.64
N GLN A 119 -16.82 -2.23 -10.57
CA GLN A 119 -17.89 -1.96 -9.59
C GLN A 119 -18.42 -0.51 -9.65
N SER A 120 -18.00 0.31 -10.62
CA SER A 120 -18.21 1.77 -10.66
C SER A 120 -19.67 2.25 -10.55
N ASP A 121 -20.65 1.44 -10.95
CA ASP A 121 -22.08 1.76 -10.86
C ASP A 121 -22.82 1.00 -9.74
N ALA A 122 -22.11 0.29 -8.87
CA ALA A 122 -22.73 -0.48 -7.79
C ALA A 122 -23.13 0.43 -6.63
N GLN A 123 -24.28 0.14 -5.99
CA GLN A 123 -24.71 0.86 -4.78
C GLN A 123 -23.81 0.57 -3.59
N THR A 124 -23.26 -0.64 -3.56
CA THR A 124 -22.26 -1.09 -2.60
C THR A 124 -21.05 -1.58 -3.37
N VAL A 125 -19.87 -1.08 -3.01
CA VAL A 125 -18.58 -1.46 -3.60
C VAL A 125 -17.71 -2.17 -2.56
N TRP A 126 -16.89 -3.11 -3.03
CA TRP A 126 -15.89 -3.79 -2.22
C TRP A 126 -14.52 -3.21 -2.53
N LEU A 127 -13.84 -2.68 -1.51
CA LEU A 127 -12.53 -2.04 -1.67
C LEU A 127 -11.42 -2.85 -0.98
N PRO A 128 -10.20 -2.88 -1.55
CA PRO A 128 -9.05 -3.50 -0.91
C PRO A 128 -8.72 -2.79 0.40
N ASN A 129 -8.55 -3.55 1.48
CA ASN A 129 -8.27 -3.00 2.81
C ASN A 129 -7.20 -3.80 3.57
N PRO A 130 -5.95 -3.84 3.06
CA PRO A 130 -4.89 -4.65 3.67
C PRO A 130 -4.64 -4.23 5.12
N ALA A 131 -4.59 -5.16 6.08
CA ALA A 131 -4.44 -4.78 7.50
C ALA A 131 -3.16 -3.94 7.78
N LYS A 132 -2.12 -4.15 6.96
CA LYS A 132 -0.82 -3.49 7.09
C LYS A 132 -0.71 -2.26 6.19
N LYS A 133 0.25 -1.37 6.49
CA LYS A 133 0.58 -0.21 5.63
C LYS A 133 1.19 -0.63 4.30
N VAL A 134 1.91 -1.75 4.27
CA VAL A 134 2.50 -2.30 3.05
C VAL A 134 1.82 -3.63 2.75
N TYR A 135 1.21 -3.70 1.57
CA TYR A 135 0.64 -4.94 1.05
C TYR A 135 1.67 -5.67 0.18
N ILE A 136 2.01 -6.87 0.63
CA ILE A 136 2.81 -7.84 -0.11
C ILE A 136 1.90 -9.03 -0.38
N SER A 137 1.72 -9.37 -1.66
CA SER A 137 0.91 -10.54 -2.01
C SER A 137 1.60 -11.82 -1.52
N ALA A 138 0.83 -12.75 -0.93
CA ALA A 138 1.31 -14.06 -0.51
C ALA A 138 2.05 -14.82 -1.63
N HIS A 139 1.65 -14.65 -2.89
CA HIS A 139 2.33 -15.24 -4.04
C HIS A 139 3.74 -14.69 -4.28
N ASN A 140 4.00 -13.44 -3.89
CA ASN A 140 5.31 -12.82 -3.96
C ASN A 140 6.14 -13.07 -2.69
N ALA A 141 5.49 -13.26 -1.54
CA ALA A 141 6.15 -13.57 -0.28
C ALA A 141 6.74 -15.00 -0.24
N ALA A 142 6.16 -15.95 -0.98
CA ALA A 142 6.58 -17.35 -1.01
C ALA A 142 7.63 -17.69 -2.09
N GLY A 143 8.09 -16.70 -2.87
CA GLY A 143 8.87 -16.90 -4.09
C GLY A 143 10.39 -17.11 -3.95
N GLY A 144 10.94 -17.41 -2.77
CA GLY A 144 12.37 -17.70 -2.67
C GLY A 144 12.76 -18.43 -1.38
N ASP A 145 13.51 -19.53 -1.53
CA ASP A 145 14.28 -20.24 -0.49
C ASP A 145 15.39 -19.35 0.12
N GLY A 146 15.03 -18.15 0.56
CA GLY A 146 15.94 -17.08 0.98
C GLY A 146 15.81 -16.74 2.46
N GLY A 147 15.54 -17.72 3.32
CA GLY A 147 15.41 -17.49 4.78
C GLY A 147 16.59 -16.73 5.38
N ASN A 148 17.80 -16.95 4.87
CA ASN A 148 18.99 -16.18 5.26
C ASN A 148 19.05 -14.79 4.62
N ALA A 149 18.65 -14.64 3.35
CA ALA A 149 18.69 -13.36 2.65
C ALA A 149 17.71 -12.33 3.23
N THR A 150 16.53 -12.75 3.70
CA THR A 150 15.58 -11.86 4.36
C THR A 150 16.07 -11.44 5.74
N ALA A 151 16.62 -12.37 6.53
CA ALA A 151 17.20 -12.08 7.85
C ALA A 151 18.41 -11.14 7.77
N ASP A 152 19.28 -11.34 6.77
CA ASP A 152 20.43 -10.47 6.51
C ASP A 152 19.99 -9.06 6.10
N ARG A 153 18.97 -8.94 5.24
CA ARG A 153 18.40 -7.63 4.84
C ARG A 153 17.74 -6.92 6.01
N LEU A 154 16.98 -7.63 6.84
CA LEU A 154 16.37 -7.07 8.06
C LEU A 154 17.44 -6.52 8.99
N SER A 155 18.52 -7.26 9.19
CA SER A 155 19.66 -6.84 10.02
C SER A 155 20.34 -5.59 9.44
N GLN A 156 20.54 -5.54 8.12
CA GLN A 156 21.09 -4.36 7.43
C GLN A 156 20.18 -3.14 7.56
N MET A 157 18.86 -3.31 7.37
CA MET A 157 17.88 -2.22 7.51
C MET A 157 17.82 -1.70 8.95
N ALA A 158 17.82 -2.59 9.95
CA ALA A 158 17.82 -2.21 11.36
C ALA A 158 19.09 -1.42 11.75
N ALA A 159 20.28 -1.87 11.29
CA ALA A 159 21.54 -1.16 11.52
C ALA A 159 21.53 0.25 10.90
N GLN A 160 20.92 0.41 9.72
CA GLN A 160 20.83 1.70 9.03
C GLN A 160 19.86 2.67 9.70
N ILE A 161 18.71 2.18 10.18
CA ILE A 161 17.78 3.00 10.97
C ILE A 161 18.44 3.47 12.28
N ALA A 162 19.23 2.60 12.93
CA ALA A 162 19.99 2.98 14.12
C ALA A 162 21.06 4.04 13.79
N ALA A 163 21.80 3.87 12.68
CA ALA A 163 22.82 4.81 12.25
C ALA A 163 22.25 6.18 11.84
N SER A 164 21.10 6.22 11.16
CA SER A 164 20.47 7.49 10.77
C SER A 164 20.00 8.28 11.99
N ARG A 165 19.41 7.61 13.00
CA ARG A 165 19.02 8.23 14.26
C ARG A 165 20.19 8.75 15.08
N ALA A 166 21.35 8.11 14.99
CA ALA A 166 22.57 8.56 15.68
C ALA A 166 23.22 9.80 15.03
N MET A 167 22.95 10.05 13.74
CA MET A 167 23.45 11.24 13.04
C MET A 167 22.52 12.47 13.15
N GLU A 168 21.31 12.30 13.69
CA GLU A 168 20.36 13.39 13.97
C GLU A 168 20.49 13.97 15.39
N GLN A 169 21.45 13.51 16.20
CA GLN A 169 21.85 14.08 17.50
C GLN A 169 23.09 14.97 17.37
#